data_AF-A0A940BFJ0-F1
#
_entry.id   AF-A0A940BFJ0-F1
#
_cell.length_a   1.000
_cell.length_b   1.000
_cell.length_c   1.000
_cell.angle_alpha   90.00
_cell.angle_beta   90.00
_cell.angle_gamma   90.00
#
_symmetry.space_group_name_H-M   'P 1'
#
loop_
_entity.id
_entity.type
_entity.pdbx_description
1 polymer ?
#
loop_
_entity_poly.entity_id
_entity_poly.type
_entity_poly.pdbx_seq_one_letter_code
_entity_poly.pdbx_strand_id
1 'polypeptide(L)'
;MKIFEAIRNDNLDDVIACVEKNPACVNAVAPMKPNDTKGMSPLQVAVTTGWHRKIAWYLLEHGADVNFIESPKHRKTLANPVFFDVALVAVYNARRYELDEQSNTYRLIHSKEDADEAFDFLKAVGEHGADLSKTDYFNNGVISRVLFAANRVYPDPKYPRIKPSEEQNEDLLRIFKYLLDSGAEKNTVSSYAKKTNQEIYCTEPIWDLVKVFYD
;
A
#
# COMPACT_ATOMS: atom_id res chain seq x y z
N MET A 1 -5.10 -13.07 19.69
CA MET A 1 -5.46 -14.24 18.86
C MET A 1 -4.20 -14.72 18.17
N LYS A 2 -3.93 -16.04 18.13
CA LYS A 2 -2.62 -16.57 17.67
C LYS A 2 -2.25 -16.16 16.23
N ILE A 3 -3.22 -15.95 15.35
CA ILE A 3 -2.96 -15.59 13.94
C ILE A 3 -2.12 -14.31 13.80
N PHE A 4 -2.33 -13.27 14.61
CA PHE A 4 -1.62 -12.00 14.45
C PHE A 4 -0.15 -12.11 14.85
N GLU A 5 0.17 -12.97 15.81
CA GLU A 5 1.54 -13.28 16.18
C GLU A 5 2.22 -14.10 15.08
N ALA A 6 1.52 -15.12 14.55
CA ALA A 6 2.00 -15.91 13.41
C ALA A 6 2.32 -15.04 12.19
N ILE A 7 1.42 -14.10 11.83
CA ILE A 7 1.63 -13.17 10.71
C ILE A 7 2.86 -12.30 10.95
N ARG A 8 2.99 -11.68 12.13
CA ARG A 8 4.13 -10.81 12.46
C ARG A 8 5.47 -11.54 12.43
N ASN A 9 5.46 -12.84 12.72
CA ASN A 9 6.63 -13.69 12.68
C ASN A 9 6.86 -14.31 11.29
N ASP A 10 6.09 -13.91 10.27
CA ASP A 10 6.11 -14.46 8.91
C ASP A 10 5.94 -16.00 8.86
N ASN A 11 5.18 -16.56 9.81
CA ASN A 11 4.97 -18.00 9.92
C ASN A 11 3.68 -18.44 9.21
N LEU A 12 3.81 -18.78 7.92
CA LEU A 12 2.70 -19.25 7.09
C LEU A 12 2.04 -20.52 7.65
N ASP A 13 2.82 -21.49 8.14
CA ASP A 13 2.28 -22.77 8.63
C ASP A 13 1.37 -22.56 9.85
N ASP A 14 1.76 -21.67 10.77
CA ASP A 14 0.93 -21.31 11.92
C ASP A 14 -0.32 -20.52 11.50
N VAL A 15 -0.23 -19.70 10.44
CA VAL A 15 -1.40 -19.01 9.88
C VAL A 15 -2.38 -20.02 9.29
N ILE A 16 -1.89 -20.97 8.47
CA ILE A 16 -2.70 -22.05 7.89
C ILE A 16 -3.39 -22.83 9.01
N ALA A 17 -2.64 -23.29 10.02
CA ALA A 17 -3.19 -24.03 11.15
C ALA A 17 -4.26 -23.22 11.93
N CYS A 18 -4.08 -21.90 12.05
CA CYS A 18 -5.09 -21.03 12.67
C CYS A 18 -6.38 -20.96 11.84
N VAL A 19 -6.27 -20.83 10.52
CA VAL A 19 -7.41 -20.71 9.60
C VAL A 19 -8.14 -22.05 9.44
N GLU A 20 -7.43 -23.16 9.33
CA GLU A 20 -8.03 -24.51 9.31
C GLU A 20 -8.83 -24.80 10.58
N LYS A 21 -8.28 -24.41 11.74
CA LYS A 21 -8.95 -24.60 13.03
C LYS A 21 -10.17 -23.69 13.19
N ASN A 22 -10.11 -22.47 12.66
CA ASN A 22 -11.21 -21.51 12.71
C ASN A 22 -11.14 -20.56 11.50
N PRO A 23 -11.90 -20.85 10.42
CA PRO A 23 -11.87 -20.04 9.19
C PRO A 23 -12.24 -18.57 9.41
N ALA A 24 -13.07 -18.26 10.41
CA ALA A 24 -13.43 -16.89 10.74
C ALA A 24 -12.23 -16.04 11.19
N CYS A 25 -11.11 -16.66 11.57
CA CYS A 25 -9.89 -15.94 11.93
C CYS A 25 -9.32 -15.10 10.78
N VAL A 26 -9.61 -15.43 9.50
CA VAL A 26 -9.17 -14.67 8.32
C VAL A 26 -9.65 -13.21 8.38
N ASN A 27 -10.79 -12.96 9.02
CA ASN A 27 -11.39 -11.63 9.18
C ASN A 27 -11.47 -11.18 10.65
N ALA A 28 -10.60 -11.73 11.51
CA ALA A 28 -10.53 -11.28 12.89
C ALA A 28 -10.06 -9.83 12.99
N VAL A 29 -10.27 -9.22 14.15
CA VAL A 29 -9.78 -7.86 14.44
C VAL A 29 -8.65 -7.94 15.45
N ALA A 30 -7.51 -7.33 15.12
CA ALA A 30 -6.34 -7.33 15.98
C ALA A 30 -6.64 -6.67 17.34
N PRO A 31 -6.14 -7.23 18.45
CA PRO A 31 -6.35 -6.69 19.78
C PRO A 31 -5.72 -5.29 19.94
N MET A 32 -6.05 -4.58 21.03
CA MET A 32 -5.54 -3.22 21.30
C MET A 32 -4.02 -3.11 21.48
N LYS A 33 -3.34 -4.25 21.67
CA LYS A 33 -1.87 -4.34 21.77
C LYS A 33 -1.37 -5.46 20.84
N PRO A 34 -0.23 -5.26 20.16
CA PRO A 34 0.61 -4.06 20.14
C PRO A 34 -0.03 -2.88 19.38
N ASN A 35 0.51 -1.67 19.55
CA ASN A 35 -0.14 -0.43 19.10
C ASN A 35 -0.05 -0.19 17.58
N ASP A 36 0.97 -0.76 16.94
CA ASP A 36 1.22 -0.69 15.49
C ASP A 36 0.12 -1.42 14.71
N THR A 37 -0.31 -2.60 15.16
CA THR A 37 -1.31 -3.45 14.48
C THR A 37 -2.72 -3.39 15.07
N LYS A 38 -2.95 -2.59 16.11
CA LYS A 38 -4.25 -2.59 16.81
C LYS A 38 -5.43 -2.36 15.87
N GLY A 39 -6.48 -3.16 16.01
CA GLY A 39 -7.72 -2.98 15.23
C GLY A 39 -7.63 -3.33 13.73
N MET A 40 -6.44 -3.69 13.22
CA MET A 40 -6.26 -4.13 11.84
C MET A 40 -6.86 -5.53 11.59
N SER A 41 -7.19 -5.82 10.33
CA SER A 41 -7.44 -7.19 9.87
C SER A 41 -6.14 -7.98 9.68
N PRO A 42 -6.18 -9.32 9.63
CA PRO A 42 -5.04 -10.15 9.25
C PRO A 42 -4.37 -9.70 7.95
N LEU A 43 -5.15 -9.34 6.94
CA LEU A 43 -4.64 -8.89 5.64
C LEU A 43 -3.86 -7.58 5.79
N GLN A 44 -4.38 -6.61 6.54
CA GLN A 44 -3.65 -5.37 6.85
C GLN A 44 -2.35 -5.64 7.61
N VAL A 45 -2.37 -6.52 8.61
CA VAL A 45 -1.14 -6.88 9.35
C VAL A 45 -0.13 -7.51 8.39
N ALA A 46 -0.55 -8.44 7.54
CA ALA A 46 0.32 -9.12 6.57
C ALA A 46 1.04 -8.13 5.63
N VAL A 47 0.35 -7.07 5.20
CA VAL A 47 0.94 -6.09 4.28
C VAL A 47 1.70 -4.96 4.97
N THR A 48 1.37 -4.62 6.23
CA THR A 48 1.97 -3.46 6.93
C THR A 48 3.13 -3.79 7.86
N THR A 49 3.29 -5.03 8.32
CA THR A 49 4.38 -5.41 9.24
C THR A 49 5.61 -6.03 8.60
N GLY A 50 5.64 -6.13 7.27
CA GLY A 50 6.78 -6.70 6.55
C GLY A 50 6.53 -7.16 5.12
N TRP A 51 5.36 -6.86 4.53
CA TRP A 51 4.95 -7.41 3.24
C TRP A 51 5.13 -8.94 3.18
N HIS A 52 4.38 -9.64 4.04
CA HIS A 52 4.39 -11.09 4.19
C HIS A 52 3.66 -11.78 3.01
N ARG A 53 4.29 -11.75 1.82
CA ARG A 53 3.70 -12.11 0.50
C ARG A 53 2.83 -13.36 0.53
N LYS A 54 3.40 -14.49 0.96
CA LYS A 54 2.69 -15.79 0.96
C LYS A 54 1.49 -15.79 1.90
N ILE A 55 1.61 -15.13 3.04
CA ILE A 55 0.52 -14.98 4.01
C ILE A 55 -0.57 -14.06 3.44
N ALA A 56 -0.20 -12.97 2.78
CA ALA A 56 -1.14 -12.04 2.17
C ALA A 56 -1.97 -12.72 1.05
N TRP A 57 -1.33 -13.46 0.16
CA TRP A 57 -2.01 -14.28 -0.86
C TRP A 57 -2.91 -15.33 -0.24
N TYR A 58 -2.40 -16.09 0.74
CA TYR A 58 -3.19 -17.10 1.44
C TYR A 58 -4.46 -16.50 2.08
N LEU A 59 -4.34 -15.37 2.77
CA LEU A 59 -5.49 -14.69 3.38
C LEU A 59 -6.49 -14.20 2.33
N LEU A 60 -6.03 -13.65 1.20
CA LEU A 60 -6.89 -13.23 0.09
C LEU A 60 -7.71 -14.41 -0.45
N GLU A 61 -7.04 -15.52 -0.77
CA GLU A 61 -7.66 -16.75 -1.30
C GLU A 61 -8.65 -17.39 -0.31
N HIS A 62 -8.49 -17.13 1.00
CA HIS A 62 -9.35 -17.67 2.05
C HIS A 62 -10.42 -16.67 2.53
N GLY A 63 -10.72 -15.66 1.72
CA GLY A 63 -11.87 -14.77 1.92
C GLY A 63 -11.62 -13.61 2.88
N ALA A 64 -10.40 -13.07 2.89
CA ALA A 64 -10.13 -11.80 3.57
C ALA A 64 -11.02 -10.68 3.01
N ASP A 65 -11.61 -9.90 3.91
CA ASP A 65 -12.42 -8.73 3.58
C ASP A 65 -11.53 -7.61 3.06
N VAL A 66 -11.47 -7.50 1.73
CA VAL A 66 -10.69 -6.48 1.01
C VAL A 66 -11.22 -5.05 1.23
N ASN A 67 -12.43 -4.91 1.77
CA ASN A 67 -13.09 -3.64 2.08
C ASN A 67 -13.06 -3.31 3.58
N PHE A 68 -12.37 -4.11 4.40
CA PHE A 68 -12.25 -3.83 5.82
C PHE A 68 -11.60 -2.47 6.06
N ILE A 69 -12.12 -1.75 7.05
CA ILE A 69 -11.60 -0.48 7.55
C ILE A 69 -11.56 -0.59 9.07
N GLU A 70 -10.42 -0.26 9.68
CA GLU A 70 -10.33 -0.30 11.14
C GLU A 70 -11.36 0.64 11.78
N SER A 71 -11.94 0.22 12.91
CA SER A 71 -12.81 1.13 13.66
C SER A 71 -12.03 2.39 14.06
N PRO A 72 -12.57 3.60 13.83
CA PRO A 72 -11.95 4.85 14.31
C PRO A 72 -11.75 4.89 15.84
N LYS A 73 -12.49 4.06 16.60
CA LYS A 73 -12.27 3.87 18.04
C LYS A 73 -10.91 3.23 18.35
N HIS A 74 -10.44 2.33 17.48
CA HIS A 74 -9.15 1.66 17.62
C HIS A 74 -8.02 2.46 16.98
N ARG A 75 -8.24 3.04 15.79
CA ARG A 75 -7.23 3.75 15.00
C ARG A 75 -7.75 5.09 14.43
N LYS A 76 -8.05 6.07 15.30
CA LYS A 76 -8.62 7.38 14.95
C LYS A 76 -8.30 7.91 13.55
N THR A 77 -7.14 8.54 13.36
CA THR A 77 -6.73 9.16 12.09
C THR A 77 -5.93 8.21 11.20
N LEU A 78 -5.77 6.95 11.62
CA LEU A 78 -4.97 5.93 10.93
C LEU A 78 -5.84 4.84 10.31
N ALA A 79 -7.15 4.85 10.54
CA ALA A 79 -8.09 3.93 9.92
C ALA A 79 -8.21 4.24 8.43
N ASN A 80 -8.01 3.22 7.61
CA ASN A 80 -8.10 3.29 6.16
C ASN A 80 -8.58 1.94 5.59
N PRO A 81 -9.14 1.93 4.37
CA PRO A 81 -9.41 0.68 3.66
C PRO A 81 -8.16 -0.17 3.51
N VAL A 82 -8.26 -1.49 3.69
CA VAL A 82 -7.14 -2.43 3.45
C VAL A 82 -6.47 -2.18 2.10
N PHE A 83 -7.29 -1.93 1.07
CA PHE A 83 -6.82 -1.64 -0.28
C PHE A 83 -5.81 -0.48 -0.35
N PHE A 84 -5.89 0.50 0.56
CA PHE A 84 -4.91 1.58 0.60
C PHE A 84 -3.54 1.04 0.99
N ASP A 85 -3.45 0.21 2.03
CA ASP A 85 -2.18 -0.39 2.46
C ASP A 85 -1.60 -1.28 1.36
N VAL A 86 -2.44 -2.01 0.64
CA VAL A 86 -2.05 -2.81 -0.54
C VAL A 86 -1.49 -1.93 -1.66
N ALA A 87 -2.14 -0.82 -1.99
CA ALA A 87 -1.63 0.12 -3.00
C ALA A 87 -0.30 0.76 -2.58
N LEU A 88 -0.12 1.03 -1.27
CA LEU A 88 1.15 1.49 -0.73
C LEU A 88 2.26 0.44 -0.89
N VAL A 89 1.96 -0.85 -0.67
CA VAL A 89 2.93 -1.93 -0.92
C VAL A 89 3.41 -1.92 -2.37
N ALA A 90 2.51 -1.79 -3.35
CA ALA A 90 2.90 -1.73 -4.75
C ALA A 90 3.88 -0.57 -5.03
N VAL A 91 3.62 0.61 -4.46
CA VAL A 91 4.53 1.77 -4.59
C VAL A 91 5.88 1.52 -3.90
N TYR A 92 5.86 1.02 -2.67
CA TYR A 92 7.08 0.76 -1.90
C TYR A 92 7.88 -0.45 -2.41
N ASN A 93 7.35 -1.23 -3.35
CA ASN A 93 8.08 -2.31 -4.04
C ASN A 93 8.36 -1.98 -5.52
N ALA A 94 8.01 -0.79 -6.01
CA ALA A 94 8.45 -0.34 -7.33
C ALA A 94 9.98 -0.37 -7.43
N ARG A 95 10.50 -0.79 -8.59
CA ARG A 95 11.93 -0.84 -8.87
C ARG A 95 12.53 0.52 -8.58
N ARG A 96 13.50 0.57 -7.68
CA ARG A 96 14.21 1.80 -7.33
C ARG A 96 15.59 1.51 -6.80
N TYR A 97 16.42 2.54 -6.88
CA TYR A 97 17.79 2.52 -6.42
C TYR A 97 17.91 3.32 -5.13
N GLU A 98 18.82 2.87 -4.26
CA GLU A 98 19.26 3.61 -3.08
C GLU A 98 20.77 3.83 -3.17
N LEU A 99 21.25 4.95 -2.64
CA LEU A 99 22.67 5.19 -2.49
C LEU A 99 23.19 4.33 -1.35
N ASP A 100 24.09 3.41 -1.66
CA ASP A 100 24.89 2.74 -0.64
C ASP A 100 25.99 3.72 -0.18
N GLU A 101 25.85 4.25 1.03
CA GLU A 101 26.79 5.21 1.60
C GLU A 101 28.19 4.63 1.82
N GLN A 102 28.32 3.31 1.96
CA GLN A 102 29.62 2.67 2.18
C GLN A 102 30.41 2.54 0.89
N SER A 103 29.74 2.11 -0.18
CA SER A 103 30.39 1.93 -1.49
C SER A 103 30.32 3.18 -2.38
N ASN A 104 29.50 4.17 -2.01
CA ASN A 104 29.14 5.32 -2.84
C ASN A 104 28.63 4.91 -4.23
N THR A 105 27.89 3.79 -4.29
CA THR A 105 27.27 3.27 -5.51
C THR A 105 25.76 3.16 -5.35
N TYR A 106 25.04 3.08 -6.48
CA TYR A 106 23.60 2.83 -6.46
C TYR A 106 23.34 1.34 -6.41
N ARG A 107 22.58 0.91 -5.41
CA ARG A 107 22.10 -0.46 -5.32
C ARG A 107 20.62 -0.51 -5.65
N LEU A 108 20.24 -1.43 -6.52
CA LEU A 108 18.84 -1.79 -6.72
C LEU A 108 18.29 -2.37 -5.40
N ILE A 109 17.21 -1.80 -4.88
CA ILE A 109 16.60 -2.27 -3.62
C ILE A 109 15.32 -3.07 -3.82
N HIS A 110 14.70 -3.01 -5.01
CA HIS A 110 13.56 -3.87 -5.39
C HIS A 110 13.75 -4.31 -6.84
N SER A 111 13.66 -5.60 -7.09
CA SER A 111 13.80 -6.17 -8.44
C SER A 111 12.52 -6.02 -9.25
N LYS A 112 12.56 -6.44 -10.52
CA LYS A 112 11.36 -6.51 -11.37
C LYS A 112 10.35 -7.49 -10.78
N GLU A 113 10.81 -8.62 -10.28
CA GLU A 113 9.98 -9.66 -9.66
C GLU A 113 9.29 -9.12 -8.41
N ASP A 114 9.99 -8.33 -7.57
CA ASP A 114 9.37 -7.69 -6.41
C ASP A 114 8.26 -6.71 -6.81
N ALA A 115 8.52 -5.89 -7.83
CA ALA A 115 7.57 -4.91 -8.33
C ALA A 115 6.35 -5.58 -8.99
N ASP A 116 6.57 -6.62 -9.79
CA ASP A 116 5.53 -7.38 -10.49
C ASP A 116 4.64 -8.11 -9.49
N GLU A 117 5.23 -8.80 -8.50
CA GLU A 117 4.50 -9.51 -7.45
C GLU A 117 3.60 -8.56 -6.64
N ALA A 118 4.11 -7.39 -6.24
CA ALA A 118 3.32 -6.41 -5.50
C ALA A 118 2.21 -5.79 -6.35
N PHE A 119 2.45 -5.60 -7.64
CA PHE A 119 1.44 -5.10 -8.58
C PHE A 119 0.37 -6.16 -8.90
N ASP A 120 0.75 -7.42 -9.03
CA ASP A 120 -0.17 -8.54 -9.22
C ASP A 120 -1.07 -8.73 -8.01
N PHE A 121 -0.52 -8.62 -6.81
CA PHE A 121 -1.32 -8.64 -5.59
C PHE A 121 -2.29 -7.45 -5.51
N LEU A 122 -1.86 -6.24 -5.86
CA LEU A 122 -2.75 -5.08 -5.94
C LEU A 122 -3.94 -5.35 -6.88
N LYS A 123 -3.69 -5.89 -8.07
CA LYS A 123 -4.74 -6.26 -9.01
C LYS A 123 -5.67 -7.33 -8.44
N ALA A 124 -5.10 -8.38 -7.84
CA ALA A 124 -5.89 -9.46 -7.27
C ALA A 124 -6.84 -8.98 -6.17
N VAL A 125 -6.39 -8.09 -5.27
CA VAL A 125 -7.26 -7.52 -4.24
C VAL A 125 -8.38 -6.68 -4.86
N GLY A 126 -8.11 -5.95 -5.95
CA GLY A 126 -9.14 -5.23 -6.69
C GLY A 126 -10.14 -6.16 -7.40
N GLU A 127 -9.68 -7.24 -8.00
CA GLU A 127 -10.52 -8.29 -8.61
C GLU A 127 -11.40 -9.00 -7.58
N HIS A 128 -10.99 -9.04 -6.31
CA HIS A 128 -11.80 -9.50 -5.18
C HIS A 128 -12.84 -8.46 -4.70
N GLY A 129 -13.03 -7.37 -5.44
CA GLY A 129 -14.12 -6.41 -5.21
C GLY A 129 -13.78 -5.29 -4.24
N ALA A 130 -12.51 -4.86 -4.19
CA ALA A 130 -12.14 -3.67 -3.42
C ALA A 130 -12.88 -2.42 -3.93
N ASP A 131 -13.41 -1.63 -3.01
CA ASP A 131 -14.14 -0.40 -3.29
C ASP A 131 -13.18 0.80 -3.26
N LEU A 132 -12.75 1.23 -4.45
CA LEU A 132 -11.81 2.33 -4.64
C LEU A 132 -12.46 3.72 -4.44
N SER A 133 -13.77 3.79 -4.21
CA SER A 133 -14.47 5.05 -3.89
C SER A 133 -14.34 5.45 -2.42
N LYS A 134 -13.88 4.52 -1.55
CA LYS A 134 -13.69 4.79 -0.13
C LYS A 134 -12.59 5.83 0.11
N THR A 135 -12.73 6.55 1.23
CA THR A 135 -11.76 7.54 1.70
C THR A 135 -11.28 7.24 3.11
N ASP A 136 -10.10 7.74 3.47
CA ASP A 136 -9.63 7.75 4.85
C ASP A 136 -10.34 8.82 5.72
N TYR A 137 -9.91 8.93 6.98
CA TYR A 137 -10.42 9.92 7.94
C TYR A 137 -10.33 11.38 7.44
N PHE A 138 -9.37 11.69 6.58
CA PHE A 138 -9.14 13.03 6.03
C PHE A 138 -9.77 13.22 4.66
N ASN A 139 -10.73 12.37 4.27
CA ASN A 139 -11.37 12.40 2.95
C ASN A 139 -10.37 12.21 1.79
N ASN A 140 -9.22 11.56 2.04
CA ASN A 140 -8.27 11.23 1.00
C ASN A 140 -8.68 9.89 0.36
N GLY A 141 -8.79 9.84 -0.96
CA GLY A 141 -8.93 8.59 -1.71
C GLY A 141 -7.60 7.84 -1.89
N VAL A 142 -7.64 6.65 -2.49
CA VAL A 142 -6.44 5.82 -2.71
C VAL A 142 -5.37 6.54 -3.55
N ILE A 143 -5.77 7.34 -4.55
CA ILE A 143 -4.85 8.14 -5.39
C ILE A 143 -4.01 9.09 -4.54
N SER A 144 -4.62 9.73 -3.53
CA SER A 144 -3.91 10.64 -2.63
C SER A 144 -2.86 9.91 -1.79
N ARG A 145 -3.19 8.70 -1.31
CA ARG A 145 -2.25 7.87 -0.53
C ARG A 145 -1.09 7.37 -1.38
N VAL A 146 -1.37 6.97 -2.61
CA VAL A 146 -0.35 6.53 -3.58
C VAL A 146 0.54 7.70 -3.99
N LEU A 147 0.00 8.90 -4.22
CA LEU A 147 0.80 10.11 -4.45
C LEU A 147 1.71 10.43 -3.27
N PHE A 148 1.18 10.36 -2.05
CA PHE A 148 1.97 10.55 -0.85
C PHE A 148 3.16 9.58 -0.79
N ALA A 149 2.93 8.28 -0.98
CA ALA A 149 4.02 7.30 -0.93
C ALA A 149 4.98 7.42 -2.10
N ALA A 150 4.46 7.65 -3.32
CA ALA A 150 5.28 7.82 -4.51
C ALA A 150 6.20 9.02 -4.35
N ASN A 151 5.70 10.15 -3.84
CA ASN A 151 6.52 11.33 -3.57
C ASN A 151 7.66 11.06 -2.58
N ARG A 152 7.48 10.14 -1.63
CA ARG A 152 8.52 9.79 -0.65
C ARG A 152 9.63 8.93 -1.24
N VAL A 153 9.35 8.13 -2.27
CA VAL A 153 10.32 7.22 -2.89
C VAL A 153 10.83 7.73 -4.23
N TYR A 154 10.21 8.75 -4.80
CA TYR A 154 10.65 9.36 -6.05
C TYR A 154 11.84 10.28 -5.80
N PRO A 155 12.92 10.19 -6.59
CA PRO A 155 14.10 11.01 -6.35
C PRO A 155 13.81 12.50 -6.54
N ASP A 156 14.20 13.31 -5.55
CA ASP A 156 14.07 14.77 -5.61
C ASP A 156 15.25 15.39 -6.39
N PRO A 157 15.00 16.14 -7.48
CA PRO A 157 16.04 16.81 -8.24
C PRO A 157 16.94 17.75 -7.43
N LYS A 158 16.47 18.28 -6.29
CA LYS A 158 17.27 19.09 -5.36
C LYS A 158 18.38 18.29 -4.70
N TYR A 159 18.21 16.98 -4.61
CA TYR A 159 19.19 16.04 -4.08
C TYR A 159 19.58 15.08 -5.22
N PRO A 160 20.35 15.55 -6.23
CA PRO A 160 20.59 14.85 -7.50
C PRO A 160 21.47 13.61 -7.35
N ARG A 161 21.67 13.14 -6.12
CA ARG A 161 22.34 11.89 -5.82
C ARG A 161 21.61 10.73 -6.44
N ILE A 162 20.29 10.74 -6.67
CA ILE A 162 19.61 9.63 -7.37
C ILE A 162 18.70 10.25 -8.43
N LYS A 163 18.65 9.67 -9.63
CA LYS A 163 17.68 10.03 -10.67
C LYS A 163 16.62 8.94 -10.78
N PRO A 164 15.36 9.27 -11.09
CA PRO A 164 14.36 8.25 -11.38
C PRO A 164 14.80 7.44 -12.60
N SER A 165 14.71 6.12 -12.51
CA SER A 165 14.97 5.24 -13.64
C SER A 165 13.72 5.07 -14.49
N GLU A 166 13.87 4.65 -15.75
CA GLU A 166 12.74 4.37 -16.63
C GLU A 166 11.84 3.27 -16.04
N GLU A 167 12.45 2.27 -15.40
CA GLU A 167 11.77 1.17 -14.71
C GLU A 167 10.93 1.64 -13.52
N GLN A 168 11.46 2.57 -12.70
CA GLN A 168 10.69 3.15 -11.59
C GLN A 168 9.48 3.93 -12.13
N ASN A 169 9.69 4.69 -13.21
CA ASN A 169 8.63 5.43 -13.87
C ASN A 169 7.54 4.48 -14.40
N GLU A 170 7.92 3.41 -15.09
CA GLU A 170 6.98 2.38 -15.56
C GLU A 170 6.16 1.78 -14.41
N ASP A 171 6.82 1.38 -13.32
CA ASP A 171 6.18 0.73 -12.19
C ASP A 171 5.19 1.65 -11.47
N LEU A 172 5.54 2.93 -11.31
CA LEU A 172 4.62 3.91 -10.74
C LEU A 172 3.46 4.22 -11.69
N LEU A 173 3.73 4.47 -12.97
CA LEU A 173 2.70 4.78 -13.96
C LEU A 173 1.67 3.66 -14.11
N ARG A 174 2.09 2.38 -14.10
CA ARG A 174 1.14 1.25 -14.17
C ARG A 174 0.25 1.14 -12.95
N ILE A 175 0.76 1.50 -11.75
CA ILE A 175 -0.05 1.55 -10.52
C ILE A 175 -1.11 2.65 -10.64
N PHE A 176 -0.70 3.87 -11.01
CA PHE A 176 -1.64 4.98 -11.20
C PHE A 176 -2.69 4.66 -12.25
N LYS A 177 -2.26 4.15 -13.40
CA LYS A 177 -3.16 3.74 -14.49
C LYS A 177 -4.18 2.72 -14.01
N TYR A 178 -3.73 1.64 -13.35
CA TYR A 178 -4.63 0.61 -12.84
C TYR A 178 -5.69 1.17 -11.89
N LEU A 179 -5.28 2.02 -10.94
CA LEU A 179 -6.21 2.60 -9.95
C LEU A 179 -7.28 3.47 -10.63
N LEU A 180 -6.88 4.29 -11.60
CA LEU A 180 -7.79 5.17 -12.33
C LEU A 180 -8.73 4.38 -13.25
N ASP A 181 -8.20 3.40 -13.99
CA ASP A 181 -8.99 2.49 -14.83
C ASP A 181 -9.98 1.68 -13.98
N SER A 182 -9.64 1.41 -12.72
CA SER A 182 -10.48 0.71 -11.73
C SER A 182 -11.44 1.64 -10.97
N GLY A 183 -11.56 2.91 -11.36
CA GLY A 183 -12.56 3.84 -10.83
C GLY A 183 -12.16 4.62 -9.57
N ALA A 184 -10.86 4.68 -9.22
CA ALA A 184 -10.41 5.54 -8.13
C ALA A 184 -10.62 7.03 -8.44
N GLU A 185 -11.19 7.78 -7.48
CA GLU A 185 -11.40 9.22 -7.62
C GLU A 185 -10.09 10.01 -7.45
N LYS A 186 -9.67 10.70 -8.52
CA LYS A 186 -8.43 11.49 -8.56
C LYS A 186 -8.57 12.88 -7.95
N ASN A 187 -9.79 13.43 -7.92
CA ASN A 187 -10.09 14.81 -7.50
C ASN A 187 -10.66 14.91 -6.07
N THR A 188 -10.34 13.95 -5.20
CA THR A 188 -10.70 14.05 -3.78
C THR A 188 -10.09 15.30 -3.15
N VAL A 189 -10.88 16.00 -2.33
CA VAL A 189 -10.44 17.18 -1.56
C VAL A 189 -10.16 16.76 -0.13
N SER A 190 -8.91 16.89 0.30
CA SER A 190 -8.50 16.58 1.66
C SER A 190 -9.24 17.47 2.66
N SER A 191 -9.92 16.87 3.64
CA SER A 191 -10.60 17.61 4.70
C SER A 191 -9.61 18.30 5.66
N TYR A 192 -8.35 17.85 5.70
CA TYR A 192 -7.27 18.47 6.46
C TYR A 192 -6.60 19.61 5.68
N ALA A 193 -6.06 19.31 4.49
CA ALA A 193 -5.31 20.29 3.71
C ALA A 193 -6.19 21.31 2.98
N LYS A 194 -7.50 21.03 2.84
CA LYS A 194 -8.47 21.84 2.07
C LYS A 194 -8.05 22.03 0.61
N LYS A 195 -7.41 21.01 0.05
CA LYS A 195 -6.82 21.01 -1.29
C LYS A 195 -7.07 19.68 -1.98
N THR A 196 -7.16 19.73 -3.30
CA THR A 196 -7.11 18.56 -4.21
C THR A 196 -5.70 17.97 -4.26
N ASN A 197 -5.57 16.76 -4.80
CA ASN A 197 -4.27 16.15 -5.07
C ASN A 197 -3.39 17.04 -5.98
N GLN A 198 -3.97 17.62 -7.02
CA GLN A 198 -3.23 18.53 -7.91
C GLN A 198 -2.66 19.73 -7.15
N GLU A 199 -3.44 20.40 -6.31
CA GLU A 199 -2.98 21.57 -5.55
C GLU A 199 -1.94 21.22 -4.47
N ILE A 200 -1.91 19.97 -4.00
CA ILE A 200 -0.91 19.50 -3.04
C ILE A 200 0.40 19.17 -3.74
N TYR A 201 0.34 18.49 -4.89
CA TYR A 201 1.52 17.89 -5.51
C TYR A 201 2.04 18.63 -6.74
N CYS A 202 1.36 19.65 -7.29
CA CYS A 202 1.78 20.28 -8.55
C CYS A 202 3.20 20.87 -8.58
N THR A 203 3.82 21.07 -7.41
CA THR A 203 5.21 21.53 -7.26
C THR A 203 6.19 20.44 -6.84
N GLU A 204 5.71 19.21 -6.63
CA GLU A 204 6.49 18.07 -6.18
C GLU A 204 7.03 17.28 -7.39
N PRO A 205 8.25 16.70 -7.32
CA PRO A 205 8.87 16.02 -8.46
C PRO A 205 8.05 14.86 -9.05
N ILE A 206 7.32 14.13 -8.19
CA ILE A 206 6.45 13.04 -8.65
C ILE A 206 5.37 13.53 -9.62
N TRP A 207 4.94 14.79 -9.51
CA TRP A 207 3.86 15.33 -10.32
C TRP A 207 4.22 15.39 -11.79
N ASP A 208 5.48 15.67 -12.13
CA ASP A 208 5.93 15.68 -13.52
C ASP A 208 5.74 14.33 -14.22
N LEU A 209 5.84 13.23 -13.46
CA LEU A 209 5.57 11.89 -13.96
C LEU A 209 4.06 11.63 -14.13
N VAL A 210 3.26 11.99 -13.13
CA VAL A 210 1.85 11.54 -13.05
C VAL A 210 0.83 12.54 -13.63
N LYS A 211 1.24 13.77 -13.94
CA LYS A 211 0.33 14.81 -14.48
C LYS A 211 -0.37 14.41 -15.78
N VAL A 212 0.20 13.47 -16.53
CA VAL A 212 -0.41 12.85 -17.72
C VAL A 212 -1.81 12.27 -17.45
N PHE A 213 -2.13 11.94 -16.20
CA PHE A 213 -3.44 11.44 -15.80
C PHE A 213 -4.44 12.54 -15.38
N TYR A 214 -4.01 13.79 -15.35
CA TYR A 214 -4.80 14.95 -14.93
C TYR A 214 -5.10 15.94 -16.07
N ASP A 215 -4.42 15.76 -17.20
CA ASP A 215 -4.67 16.50 -18.45
C ASP A 215 -5.93 16.03 -19.20
#